data_AF-A0A8X7X3K6-F1
#
_entry.id   AF-A0A8X7X3K6-F1
#
_cell.length_a   1.000
_cell.length_b   1.000
_cell.length_c   1.000
_cell.angle_alpha   90.00
_cell.angle_beta   90.00
_cell.angle_gamma   90.00
#
_symmetry.space_group_name_H-M   'P 1'
#
loop_
_entity.id
_entity.type
_entity.pdbx_description
1 polymer ?
#
loop_
_entity_poly.entity_id
_entity_poly.type
_entity_poly.pdbx_seq_one_letter_code
_entity_poly.pdbx_strand_id
1 'polypeptide(L)'
;MGNTSSDRVTGERHGAKSHRTDGASSTPAAKDHEQNKSEKEFMQFLPDSEDQVKPTKQARPTVIRWSGGGKEVYIAGSFNNWSTKIPLNKSHNDFVAILDLPEGEHQYKFFVDGQWVHDPSEPVVTSQLGTINNLIQVKKSDFEVFDALKVDSLECSDSSDLSSSPPGPYGQEVYTFRIEERFKSPPILPPHLLQVILNKDTNISVSSS
;
A
#
# COMPACT_ATOMS: atom_id res chain seq x y z
N MET A 1 53.22 34.34 34.82
CA MET A 1 52.32 34.35 35.99
C MET A 1 51.33 33.22 35.76
N GLY A 2 51.16 32.19 36.58
CA GLY A 2 51.71 31.80 37.86
C GLY A 2 50.92 30.52 38.20
N ASN A 3 51.62 29.42 38.39
CA ASN A 3 51.05 28.13 38.79
C ASN A 3 50.58 28.20 40.25
N THR A 4 49.56 27.43 40.61
CA THR A 4 49.50 26.66 41.88
C THR A 4 48.58 25.44 41.67
N SER A 5 49.08 24.20 41.75
CA SER A 5 49.25 23.34 42.95
C SER A 5 47.95 22.58 43.29
N SER A 6 47.87 21.30 43.61
CA SER A 6 48.81 20.20 43.94
C SER A 6 47.94 18.92 44.07
N ASP A 7 48.33 17.77 43.52
CA ASP A 7 48.90 16.59 44.23
C ASP A 7 48.02 16.03 45.38
N ARG A 8 47.75 14.72 45.54
CA ARG A 8 48.62 13.56 45.33
C ARG A 8 47.88 12.23 45.66
N VAL A 9 48.45 11.11 45.16
CA VAL A 9 48.64 9.78 45.83
C VAL A 9 47.40 8.86 45.91
N THR A 10 47.41 7.56 45.55
CA THR A 10 48.43 6.52 45.21
C THR A 10 47.71 5.34 44.56
N GLY A 11 48.26 4.66 43.55
CA GLY A 11 49.06 3.41 43.70
C GLY A 11 48.22 2.19 43.27
N GLU A 12 48.45 1.59 42.10
CA GLU A 12 49.16 0.31 41.90
C GLU A 12 48.59 -0.87 42.73
N ARG A 13 48.45 -2.12 42.30
CA ARG A 13 48.66 -2.92 41.07
C ARG A 13 48.23 -4.35 41.47
N HIS A 14 47.88 -5.17 40.47
CA HIS A 14 48.01 -6.65 40.37
C HIS A 14 47.84 -7.57 41.60
N GLY A 15 47.17 -8.70 41.37
CA GLY A 15 47.54 -9.94 42.07
C GLY A 15 46.43 -10.96 42.22
N ALA A 16 46.69 -12.17 41.73
CA ALA A 16 45.75 -13.27 41.66
C ALA A 16 45.78 -14.20 42.90
N LYS A 17 44.85 -15.17 42.87
CA LYS A 17 44.95 -16.57 43.35
C LYS A 17 44.59 -16.93 44.82
N SER A 18 43.41 -17.56 44.92
CA SER A 18 43.13 -18.96 45.34
C SER A 18 43.24 -19.43 46.81
N HIS A 19 42.21 -20.17 47.24
CA HIS A 19 42.27 -21.42 48.05
C HIS A 19 40.86 -22.10 47.98
N ARG A 20 40.64 -23.28 47.34
CA ARG A 20 40.83 -24.71 47.78
C ARG A 20 39.89 -25.11 48.96
N THR A 21 39.25 -26.29 49.10
CA THR A 21 38.93 -27.58 48.42
C THR A 21 37.78 -28.23 49.28
N ASP A 22 36.94 -29.21 48.92
CA ASP A 22 37.11 -30.65 48.61
C ASP A 22 35.72 -31.22 48.16
N GLY A 23 35.59 -32.05 47.11
CA GLY A 23 35.49 -33.54 47.16
C GLY A 23 34.04 -34.04 47.41
N ALA A 24 33.38 -34.96 46.67
CA ALA A 24 33.82 -36.03 45.78
C ALA A 24 32.67 -36.60 44.89
N SER A 25 33.06 -37.12 43.71
CA SER A 25 32.63 -38.37 43.02
C SER A 25 31.16 -38.67 42.66
N SER A 26 30.84 -38.69 41.35
CA SER A 26 30.69 -39.93 40.55
C SER A 26 30.29 -39.67 39.08
N THR A 27 30.90 -40.40 38.15
CA THR A 27 30.61 -40.56 36.70
C THR A 27 30.25 -42.05 36.46
N PRO A 28 29.91 -42.59 35.25
CA PRO A 28 29.75 -42.01 33.91
C PRO A 28 28.44 -42.46 33.20
N ALA A 29 28.07 -42.00 31.98
CA ALA A 29 28.39 -42.70 30.74
C ALA A 29 27.88 -41.93 29.49
N ALA A 30 28.69 -42.02 28.44
CA ALA A 30 28.57 -41.37 27.14
C ALA A 30 27.41 -41.90 26.26
N LYS A 31 26.99 -41.08 25.29
CA LYS A 31 27.13 -41.40 23.85
C LYS A 31 26.79 -40.20 22.95
N ASP A 32 27.61 -40.08 21.93
CA ASP A 32 27.62 -39.13 20.82
C ASP A 32 26.31 -39.09 20.03
N HIS A 33 25.97 -37.93 19.46
CA HIS A 33 25.93 -37.76 18.00
C HIS A 33 25.63 -36.30 17.64
N GLU A 34 26.66 -35.64 17.12
CA GLU A 34 26.59 -34.45 16.30
C GLU A 34 26.14 -34.87 14.89
N GLN A 35 24.98 -34.39 14.43
CA GLN A 35 24.77 -34.03 13.01
C GLN A 35 23.40 -33.39 12.76
N ASN A 36 23.43 -32.39 11.89
CA ASN A 36 22.34 -31.72 11.18
C ASN A 36 21.71 -30.49 11.86
N LYS A 37 22.59 -29.52 12.09
CA LYS A 37 22.32 -28.11 11.79
C LYS A 37 21.98 -27.97 10.29
N SER A 38 21.13 -27.00 9.96
CA SER A 38 20.61 -26.62 8.63
C SER A 38 19.51 -27.52 8.05
N GLU A 39 18.29 -26.97 8.01
CA GLU A 39 17.07 -27.38 7.26
C GLU A 39 15.78 -27.38 8.10
N LYS A 40 15.79 -26.76 9.29
CA LYS A 40 14.56 -26.36 10.02
C LYS A 40 14.45 -24.85 10.24
N GLU A 41 15.18 -24.05 9.47
CA GLU A 41 15.08 -22.58 9.43
C GLU A 41 14.32 -22.07 8.19
N PHE A 42 13.55 -22.92 7.53
CA PHE A 42 12.71 -22.49 6.41
C PHE A 42 11.30 -23.04 6.60
N MET A 43 10.35 -22.12 6.80
CA MET A 43 8.93 -22.34 7.15
C MET A 43 8.59 -22.51 8.63
N GLN A 44 9.03 -21.57 9.47
CA GLN A 44 8.21 -21.18 10.61
C GLN A 44 7.59 -19.82 10.31
N PHE A 45 6.47 -19.84 9.57
CA PHE A 45 5.52 -18.72 9.60
C PHE A 45 5.03 -18.63 11.04
N LEU A 46 5.62 -17.73 11.82
CA LEU A 46 4.99 -17.26 13.03
C LEU A 46 3.71 -16.55 12.56
N PRO A 47 2.51 -16.94 13.03
CA PRO A 47 1.38 -16.05 12.90
C PRO A 47 1.80 -14.77 13.62
N ASP A 48 1.83 -13.66 12.90
CA ASP A 48 2.03 -12.35 13.50
C ASP A 48 1.01 -12.30 14.64
N SER A 49 1.52 -12.16 15.87
CA SER A 49 0.67 -12.05 17.04
C SER A 49 -0.23 -10.85 16.78
N GLU A 50 -1.49 -11.12 16.42
CA GLU A 50 -2.56 -10.14 16.46
C GLU A 50 -2.67 -9.70 17.91
N ASP A 51 -1.84 -8.73 18.29
CA ASP A 51 -2.11 -7.90 19.44
C ASP A 51 -3.54 -7.44 19.27
N GLN A 52 -4.36 -7.74 20.27
CA GLN A 52 -5.71 -7.24 20.43
C GLN A 52 -5.65 -5.71 20.59
N VAL A 53 -5.34 -5.02 19.51
CA VAL A 53 -5.50 -3.59 19.37
C VAL A 53 -7.00 -3.41 19.27
N LYS A 54 -7.63 -3.07 20.40
CA LYS A 54 -8.97 -2.45 20.43
C LYS A 54 -9.05 -1.50 19.23
N PRO A 55 -10.12 -1.49 18.42
CA PRO A 55 -10.18 -0.66 17.22
C PRO A 55 -10.14 0.81 17.62
N THR A 56 -8.95 1.34 17.82
CA THR A 56 -8.67 2.76 17.81
C THR A 56 -9.04 3.22 16.41
N LYS A 57 -9.80 4.31 16.31
CA LYS A 57 -10.01 5.01 15.04
C LYS A 57 -8.65 5.47 14.53
N GLN A 58 -7.94 4.59 13.84
CA GLN A 58 -6.63 4.89 13.28
C GLN A 58 -6.86 5.92 12.19
N ALA A 59 -6.23 7.08 12.35
CA ALA A 59 -6.18 8.07 11.30
C ALA A 59 -5.29 7.52 10.18
N ARG A 60 -5.70 7.72 8.93
CA ARG A 60 -5.05 7.16 7.76
C ARG A 60 -4.72 8.26 6.75
N PRO A 61 -3.57 8.17 6.06
CA PRO A 61 -3.09 9.25 5.20
C PRO A 61 -4.02 9.44 4.00
N THR A 62 -4.64 10.60 3.93
CA THR A 62 -5.60 10.96 2.88
C THR A 62 -5.04 12.13 2.08
N VAL A 63 -4.96 11.95 0.76
CA VAL A 63 -4.47 12.99 -0.15
C VAL A 63 -5.63 13.92 -0.50
N ILE A 64 -5.45 15.21 -0.27
CA ILE A 64 -6.39 16.24 -0.72
C ILE A 64 -5.66 17.15 -1.68
N ARG A 65 -6.25 17.32 -2.87
CA ARG A 65 -5.67 18.07 -3.98
C ARG A 65 -6.59 19.18 -4.42
N TRP A 66 -6.00 20.31 -4.77
CA TRP A 66 -6.65 21.43 -5.45
C TRP A 66 -5.94 21.64 -6.78
N SER A 67 -6.65 21.41 -7.88
CA SER A 67 -6.15 21.58 -9.25
C SER A 67 -6.41 22.98 -9.82
N GLY A 68 -7.11 23.83 -9.07
CA GLY A 68 -7.35 25.21 -9.45
C GLY A 68 -6.11 26.09 -9.32
N GLY A 69 -6.20 27.29 -9.89
CA GLY A 69 -5.16 28.31 -9.71
C GLY A 69 -5.12 28.86 -8.28
N GLY A 70 -4.09 29.66 -8.00
CA GLY A 70 -3.94 30.37 -6.74
C GLY A 70 -2.49 30.78 -6.47
N LYS A 71 -2.29 31.78 -5.61
CA LYS A 71 -0.98 32.09 -5.03
C LYS A 71 -0.83 31.38 -3.70
N GLU A 72 -1.82 31.52 -2.83
CA GLU A 72 -1.86 30.92 -1.50
C GLU A 72 -3.15 30.11 -1.35
N VAL A 73 -2.98 28.82 -1.09
CA VAL A 73 -4.09 27.88 -0.95
C VAL A 73 -4.00 27.21 0.41
N TYR A 74 -5.10 27.26 1.15
CA TYR A 74 -5.25 26.60 2.43
C TYR A 74 -6.50 25.71 2.44
N ILE A 75 -6.54 24.78 3.39
CA ILE A 75 -7.70 23.92 3.66
C ILE A 75 -8.10 23.99 5.13
N ALA A 76 -9.41 23.92 5.39
CA ALA A 76 -9.97 23.69 6.70
C ALA A 76 -11.15 22.72 6.59
N GLY A 77 -11.46 22.00 7.66
CA GLY A 77 -12.54 21.03 7.63
C GLY A 77 -12.98 20.53 8.99
N SER A 78 -13.85 19.52 9.00
CA SER A 78 -14.35 18.88 10.22
C SER A 78 -13.24 18.26 11.06
N PHE A 79 -12.19 17.74 10.42
CA PHE A 79 -11.04 17.10 11.09
C PHE A 79 -10.22 18.03 11.99
N ASN A 80 -10.27 19.35 11.75
CA ASN A 80 -9.64 20.35 12.60
C ASN A 80 -10.66 21.34 13.20
N ASN A 81 -11.92 20.93 13.29
CA ASN A 81 -13.03 21.76 13.79
C ASN A 81 -13.11 23.14 13.14
N TRP A 82 -12.72 23.27 11.87
CA TRP A 82 -12.68 24.54 11.13
C TRP A 82 -11.82 25.64 11.80
N SER A 83 -10.95 25.25 12.74
CA SER A 83 -10.24 26.19 13.62
C SER A 83 -9.01 26.81 12.98
N THR A 84 -8.32 26.05 12.14
CA THR A 84 -7.03 26.43 11.55
C THR A 84 -7.05 26.24 10.04
N LYS A 85 -6.27 27.06 9.34
CA LYS A 85 -6.06 26.93 7.90
C LYS A 85 -4.74 26.21 7.68
N ILE A 86 -4.80 25.01 7.12
CA ILE A 86 -3.61 24.21 6.82
C ILE A 86 -3.13 24.63 5.42
N PRO A 87 -1.88 25.10 5.26
CA PRO A 87 -1.36 25.47 3.95
C PRO A 87 -1.16 24.24 3.06
N LEU A 88 -1.50 24.35 1.78
CA LEU A 88 -1.22 23.31 0.80
C LEU A 88 0.16 23.53 0.17
N ASN A 89 0.86 22.43 -0.13
CA ASN A 89 2.12 22.46 -0.84
C ASN A 89 1.86 22.67 -2.33
N LYS A 90 2.45 23.73 -2.90
CA LYS A 90 2.35 24.05 -4.32
C LYS A 90 3.27 23.17 -5.15
N SER A 91 2.71 22.41 -6.08
CA SER A 91 3.40 21.76 -7.19
C SER A 91 3.34 22.66 -8.44
N HIS A 92 3.69 22.13 -9.61
CA HIS A 92 3.67 22.89 -10.86
C HIS A 92 2.25 23.33 -11.25
N ASN A 93 1.28 22.41 -11.13
CA ASN A 93 -0.09 22.64 -11.56
C ASN A 93 -1.13 22.45 -10.44
N ASP A 94 -0.73 21.78 -9.35
CA ASP A 94 -1.64 21.37 -8.28
C ASP A 94 -1.14 21.87 -6.92
N PHE A 95 -2.06 22.04 -5.98
CA PHE A 95 -1.79 22.23 -4.57
C PHE A 95 -2.20 20.96 -3.82
N VAL A 96 -1.36 20.44 -2.93
CA VAL A 96 -1.59 19.15 -2.26
C VAL A 96 -1.31 19.22 -0.77
N ALA A 97 -2.15 18.56 0.03
CA ALA A 97 -1.89 18.21 1.42
C ALA A 97 -2.17 16.72 1.65
N ILE A 98 -1.36 16.09 2.50
CA ILE A 98 -1.62 14.73 2.99
C ILE A 98 -2.00 14.88 4.46
N LEU A 99 -3.22 14.49 4.81
CA LEU A 99 -3.77 14.62 6.15
C LEU A 99 -4.16 13.24 6.68
N ASP A 100 -3.79 12.94 7.92
CA ASP A 100 -4.25 11.73 8.58
C ASP A 100 -5.69 11.92 9.06
N LEU A 101 -6.63 11.24 8.39
CA LEU A 101 -8.06 11.33 8.68
C LEU A 101 -8.57 9.99 9.23
N PRO A 102 -9.37 9.98 10.31
CA PRO A 102 -10.01 8.75 10.75
C PRO A 102 -11.08 8.32 9.74
N GLU A 103 -11.45 7.04 9.75
CA GLU A 103 -12.54 6.54 8.92
C GLU A 103 -13.85 7.30 9.17
N GLY A 104 -14.58 7.56 8.07
CA GLY A 104 -15.86 8.25 8.08
C GLY A 104 -15.93 9.41 7.08
N GLU A 105 -16.99 10.19 7.23
CA GLU A 105 -17.25 11.38 6.43
C GLU A 105 -16.53 12.60 6.99
N HIS A 106 -15.81 13.32 6.13
CA HIS A 106 -15.18 14.59 6.48
C HIS A 106 -15.60 15.68 5.51
N GLN A 107 -16.02 16.81 6.07
CA GLN A 107 -16.31 18.01 5.30
C GLN A 107 -15.10 18.92 5.27
N TYR A 108 -14.81 19.52 4.12
CA TYR A 108 -13.70 20.43 3.98
C TYR A 108 -13.99 21.55 2.98
N LYS A 109 -13.18 22.59 3.02
CA LYS A 109 -13.26 23.73 2.09
C LYS A 109 -11.90 24.36 1.88
N PHE A 110 -11.67 24.90 0.67
CA PHE A 110 -10.45 25.59 0.32
C PHE A 110 -10.58 27.09 0.58
N PHE A 111 -9.48 27.69 1.03
CA PHE A 111 -9.31 29.13 1.14
C PHE A 111 -8.20 29.55 0.17
N VAL A 112 -8.60 30.08 -0.99
CA VAL A 112 -7.71 30.44 -2.10
C VAL A 112 -7.68 31.95 -2.23
N ASP A 113 -6.49 32.54 -2.13
CA ASP A 113 -6.25 33.98 -2.34
C ASP A 113 -7.23 34.90 -1.59
N GLY A 114 -7.63 34.51 -0.36
CA GLY A 114 -8.54 35.28 0.47
C GLY A 114 -10.01 34.87 0.41
N GLN A 115 -10.38 33.91 -0.45
CA GLN A 115 -11.77 33.51 -0.68
C GLN A 115 -12.03 32.03 -0.38
N TRP A 116 -13.19 31.75 0.21
CA TRP A 116 -13.65 30.38 0.45
C TRP A 116 -14.27 29.79 -0.82
N VAL A 117 -13.66 28.74 -1.35
CA VAL A 117 -14.08 28.03 -2.56
C VAL A 117 -14.15 26.52 -2.30
N HIS A 118 -14.93 25.82 -3.11
CA HIS A 118 -15.00 24.36 -3.10
C HIS A 118 -14.50 23.84 -4.44
N ASP A 119 -14.05 22.60 -4.47
CA ASP A 119 -13.69 21.92 -5.72
C ASP A 119 -14.95 21.38 -6.41
N PRO A 120 -15.27 21.81 -7.65
CA PRO A 120 -16.44 21.32 -8.37
C PRO A 120 -16.28 19.90 -8.93
N SER A 121 -15.08 19.31 -8.99
CA SER A 121 -14.91 17.91 -9.40
C SER A 121 -15.16 16.90 -8.30
N GLU A 122 -15.16 17.36 -7.04
CA GLU A 122 -15.32 16.52 -5.86
C GLU A 122 -16.75 16.57 -5.31
N PRO A 123 -17.24 15.50 -4.65
CA PRO A 123 -18.55 15.50 -4.01
C PRO A 123 -18.72 16.67 -3.02
N VAL A 124 -19.94 17.20 -2.94
CA VAL A 124 -20.29 18.34 -2.06
C VAL A 124 -21.49 18.03 -1.18
N VAL A 125 -21.52 18.69 -0.02
CA VAL A 125 -22.66 18.70 0.90
C VAL A 125 -22.99 20.14 1.30
N THR A 126 -24.29 20.43 1.36
CA THR A 126 -24.78 21.72 1.83
C THR A 126 -25.02 21.66 3.33
N SER A 127 -24.27 22.46 4.08
CA SER A 127 -24.44 22.61 5.53
C SER A 127 -25.78 23.29 5.85
N GLN A 128 -26.27 23.10 7.08
CA GLN A 128 -27.52 23.69 7.58
C GLN A 128 -27.55 25.22 7.46
N LEU A 129 -26.38 25.86 7.48
CA LEU A 129 -26.20 27.31 7.32
C LEU A 129 -26.15 27.75 5.84
N GLY A 130 -26.46 26.87 4.89
CA GLY A 130 -26.45 27.15 3.44
C GLY A 130 -25.05 27.19 2.82
N THR A 131 -24.00 26.84 3.58
CA THR A 131 -22.63 26.80 3.06
C THR A 131 -22.36 25.47 2.35
N ILE A 132 -21.85 25.55 1.12
CA ILE A 132 -21.40 24.37 0.36
C ILE A 132 -19.96 24.03 0.77
N ASN A 133 -19.75 22.78 1.16
CA ASN A 133 -18.45 22.19 1.51
C ASN A 133 -18.22 20.94 0.66
N ASN A 134 -16.96 20.61 0.37
CA ASN A 134 -16.63 19.31 -0.20
C ASN A 134 -16.75 18.22 0.87
N LEU A 135 -17.06 17.00 0.43
CA LEU A 135 -17.22 15.81 1.27
C LEU A 135 -16.25 14.73 0.79
N ILE A 136 -15.45 14.18 1.72
CA ILE A 136 -14.60 13.02 1.47
C ILE A 136 -14.99 11.87 2.39
N GLN A 137 -15.12 10.67 1.82
CA GLN A 137 -15.40 9.44 2.54
C GLN A 137 -14.10 8.65 2.70
N VAL A 138 -13.65 8.44 3.93
CA VAL A 138 -12.48 7.59 4.22
C VAL A 138 -12.98 6.22 4.67
N LYS A 139 -12.78 5.18 3.85
CA LYS A 139 -13.20 3.80 4.15
C LYS A 139 -11.99 2.93 4.52
N LYS A 140 -12.27 1.81 5.17
CA LYS A 140 -11.24 0.79 5.46
C LYS A 140 -10.61 0.21 4.19
N SER A 141 -11.44 -0.02 3.17
CA SER A 141 -11.06 -0.61 1.89
C SER A 141 -10.01 0.21 1.14
N ASP A 142 -9.97 1.52 1.33
CA ASP A 142 -9.16 2.43 0.50
C ASP A 142 -7.65 2.30 0.76
N PHE A 143 -7.27 1.53 1.78
CA PHE A 143 -5.88 1.36 2.22
C PHE A 143 -5.37 -0.06 2.02
N GLU A 144 -6.27 -1.00 1.73
CA GLU A 144 -5.91 -2.36 1.32
C GLU A 144 -6.05 -2.44 -0.19
N VAL A 145 -4.93 -2.59 -0.90
CA VAL A 145 -4.88 -2.41 -2.36
C VAL A 145 -5.87 -3.32 -3.10
N PHE A 146 -5.99 -4.58 -2.68
CA PHE A 146 -6.92 -5.51 -3.32
C PHE A 146 -8.39 -5.17 -3.04
N ASP A 147 -8.69 -4.65 -1.85
CA ASP A 147 -10.05 -4.25 -1.50
C ASP A 147 -10.45 -2.96 -2.23
N ALA A 148 -9.55 -1.98 -2.32
CA ALA A 148 -9.74 -0.76 -3.11
C ALA A 148 -10.02 -1.10 -4.58
N LEU A 149 -9.15 -1.92 -5.21
CA LEU A 149 -9.32 -2.33 -6.60
C LEU A 149 -10.63 -3.10 -6.83
N LYS A 150 -11.03 -3.93 -5.86
CA LYS A 150 -12.30 -4.65 -5.93
C LYS A 150 -13.49 -3.69 -5.91
N VAL A 151 -13.48 -2.68 -5.03
CA VAL A 151 -14.54 -1.65 -4.98
C VAL A 151 -14.60 -0.87 -6.29
N ASP A 152 -13.45 -0.42 -6.80
CA ASP A 152 -13.37 0.35 -8.04
C ASP A 152 -13.85 -0.47 -9.26
N SER A 153 -13.57 -1.77 -9.28
CA SER A 153 -14.02 -2.69 -10.34
C SER A 153 -15.54 -2.91 -10.36
N LEU A 154 -16.23 -2.66 -9.24
CA LEU A 154 -17.70 -2.75 -9.15
C LEU A 154 -18.37 -1.44 -9.56
N GLU A 155 -17.74 -0.29 -9.28
CA GLU A 155 -18.18 1.04 -9.71
C GLU A 155 -18.02 1.21 -11.24
N CYS A 156 -16.96 0.61 -11.81
CA CYS A 156 -16.87 0.41 -13.25
C CYS A 156 -17.82 -0.71 -13.68
N SER A 157 -19.01 -0.35 -14.16
CA SER A 157 -20.04 -1.24 -14.71
C SER A 157 -19.61 -2.08 -15.95
N ASP A 158 -18.30 -2.24 -16.18
CA ASP A 158 -17.70 -2.96 -17.31
C ASP A 158 -16.76 -4.09 -16.85
N SER A 159 -17.13 -4.77 -15.76
CA SER A 159 -16.41 -5.97 -15.29
C SER A 159 -16.69 -7.21 -16.16
N SER A 160 -17.51 -7.08 -17.21
CA SER A 160 -17.68 -8.12 -18.23
C SER A 160 -16.41 -8.40 -19.05
N ASP A 161 -15.43 -7.50 -19.00
CA ASP A 161 -14.19 -7.58 -19.80
C ASP A 161 -13.03 -8.34 -19.11
N LEU A 162 -13.22 -8.83 -17.88
CA LEU A 162 -12.25 -9.74 -17.24
C LEU A 162 -12.48 -11.20 -17.65
N SER A 163 -13.58 -11.48 -18.34
CA SER A 163 -13.76 -12.76 -19.01
C SER A 163 -13.00 -12.74 -20.32
N SER A 164 -12.18 -13.76 -20.57
CA SER A 164 -11.61 -14.02 -21.91
C SER A 164 -12.69 -14.33 -22.96
N SER A 165 -13.96 -14.37 -22.54
CA SER A 165 -15.13 -14.45 -23.41
C SER A 165 -15.65 -13.06 -23.72
N PRO A 166 -16.08 -12.80 -24.98
CA PRO A 166 -16.82 -11.60 -25.30
C PRO A 166 -17.99 -11.37 -24.32
N PRO A 167 -18.25 -10.12 -23.93
CA PRO A 167 -19.35 -9.80 -23.01
C PRO A 167 -20.70 -10.18 -23.63
N GLY A 168 -21.58 -10.77 -22.80
CA GLY A 168 -22.96 -11.14 -23.19
C GLY A 168 -23.27 -12.63 -23.06
N PRO A 169 -24.57 -12.99 -23.04
CA PRO A 169 -24.99 -14.39 -23.02
C PRO A 169 -24.64 -15.06 -24.35
N TYR A 170 -24.11 -16.28 -24.28
CA TYR A 170 -23.97 -17.13 -25.45
C TYR A 170 -25.35 -17.60 -25.89
N GLY A 171 -25.78 -17.15 -27.08
CA GLY A 171 -27.07 -17.51 -27.67
C GLY A 171 -26.93 -18.47 -28.84
N GLN A 172 -28.03 -19.13 -29.18
CA GLN A 172 -28.17 -19.96 -30.39
C GLN A 172 -28.90 -19.23 -31.53
N GLU A 173 -29.26 -17.97 -31.30
CA GLU A 173 -29.92 -17.14 -32.30
C GLU A 173 -28.94 -16.82 -33.44
N VAL A 174 -29.43 -16.96 -34.67
CA VAL A 174 -28.64 -16.60 -35.85
C VAL A 174 -28.37 -15.10 -35.78
N TYR A 175 -27.09 -14.74 -35.82
CA TYR A 175 -26.67 -13.33 -35.86
C TYR A 175 -27.33 -12.61 -37.03
N THR A 176 -28.18 -11.64 -36.72
CA THR A 176 -28.85 -10.81 -37.72
C THR A 176 -27.98 -9.61 -38.03
N PHE A 177 -27.42 -9.57 -39.25
CA PHE A 177 -26.59 -8.46 -39.71
C PHE A 177 -27.32 -7.11 -39.56
N ARG A 178 -26.75 -6.18 -38.77
CA ARG A 178 -27.20 -4.79 -38.74
C ARG A 178 -26.49 -3.97 -39.81
N ILE A 179 -27.21 -3.08 -40.47
CA ILE A 179 -26.68 -2.27 -41.58
C ILE A 179 -25.59 -1.31 -41.08
N GLU A 180 -25.64 -0.91 -39.81
CA GLU A 180 -24.66 -0.08 -39.12
C GLU A 180 -23.30 -0.78 -38.90
N GLU A 181 -23.24 -2.12 -38.89
CA GLU A 181 -22.01 -2.90 -38.66
C GLU A 181 -21.25 -3.21 -39.96
N ARG A 182 -21.80 -2.81 -41.12
CA ARG A 182 -21.34 -3.16 -42.47
C ARG A 182 -19.95 -2.64 -42.84
N PHE A 183 -19.35 -1.79 -42.02
CA PHE A 183 -18.09 -1.09 -42.32
C PHE A 183 -16.86 -1.63 -41.57
N LYS A 184 -17.01 -2.68 -40.76
CA LYS A 184 -15.85 -3.33 -40.12
C LYS A 184 -15.41 -4.54 -40.94
N SER A 185 -14.27 -4.45 -41.61
CA SER A 185 -13.62 -5.62 -42.20
C SER A 185 -13.21 -6.60 -41.09
N PRO A 186 -13.21 -7.91 -41.36
CA PRO A 186 -12.72 -8.88 -40.38
C PRO A 186 -11.25 -8.59 -40.04
N PRO A 187 -10.81 -8.91 -38.81
CA PRO A 187 -9.44 -8.68 -38.39
C PRO A 187 -8.47 -9.47 -39.28
N ILE A 188 -7.29 -8.90 -39.50
CA ILE A 188 -6.21 -9.54 -40.26
C ILE A 188 -5.68 -10.73 -39.44
N LEU A 189 -5.41 -11.85 -40.12
CA LEU A 189 -4.85 -13.05 -39.50
C LEU A 189 -3.51 -12.73 -38.81
N PRO A 190 -3.36 -12.94 -37.49
CA PRO A 190 -2.07 -12.73 -36.83
C PRO A 190 -1.02 -13.73 -37.35
N PRO A 191 0.19 -13.28 -37.66
CA PRO A 191 1.21 -14.11 -38.33
C PRO A 191 1.68 -15.30 -37.48
N HIS A 192 1.52 -15.23 -36.16
CA HIS A 192 1.80 -16.34 -35.24
C HIS A 192 0.99 -17.59 -35.60
N LEU A 193 -0.24 -17.44 -36.10
CA LEU A 193 -1.08 -18.57 -36.50
C LEU A 193 -0.61 -19.24 -37.81
N LEU A 194 0.27 -18.59 -38.58
CA LEU A 194 0.89 -19.20 -39.76
C LEU A 194 2.02 -20.18 -39.39
N GLN A 195 2.46 -20.20 -38.12
CA GLN A 195 3.51 -21.09 -37.65
C GLN A 195 2.95 -22.46 -37.28
N VAL A 196 2.72 -23.31 -38.28
CA VAL A 196 2.26 -24.69 -38.06
C VAL A 196 3.38 -25.52 -37.45
N ILE A 197 3.25 -25.88 -36.17
CA ILE A 197 4.28 -26.64 -35.42
C ILE A 197 4.56 -28.03 -36.02
N LEU A 198 3.56 -28.63 -36.68
CA LEU A 198 3.69 -29.93 -37.34
C LEU A 198 4.42 -29.85 -38.69
N ASN A 199 4.57 -28.64 -39.24
CA ASN A 199 5.31 -28.41 -40.49
C ASN A 199 6.77 -28.01 -40.23
N LYS A 200 7.21 -28.00 -38.96
CA LYS A 200 8.59 -27.67 -38.60
C LYS A 200 9.39 -28.97 -38.49
N ASP A 201 10.52 -29.02 -39.19
CA ASP A 201 11.47 -30.13 -39.04
C ASP A 201 12.00 -30.16 -37.60
N THR A 202 11.96 -31.33 -36.98
CA THR A 202 12.62 -31.57 -35.69
C THR A 202 14.03 -32.10 -35.93
N ASN A 203 14.95 -31.78 -35.02
CA ASN A 203 16.28 -32.37 -35.07
C ASN A 203 16.17 -33.87 -34.78
N ILE A 204 16.70 -34.70 -35.67
CA ILE A 204 16.74 -36.17 -35.54
C ILE A 204 17.41 -36.67 -34.24
N SER A 205 18.17 -35.82 -33.55
CA SER A 205 18.80 -36.12 -32.26
C SER A 205 17.81 -36.08 -31.07
N VAL A 206 16.59 -35.60 -31.27
CA VAL A 206 15.55 -35.50 -30.23
C VAL A 206 14.47 -36.54 -30.53
N SER A 207 14.28 -37.49 -29.61
CA SER A 207 13.44 -38.67 -29.81
C SER A 207 11.96 -38.35 -30.01
N SER A 208 11.37 -38.86 -31.09
CA SER A 208 9.92 -39.01 -31.25
C SER A 208 9.45 -40.23 -30.47
N SER A 209 9.02 -40.02 -29.23
CA SER A 209 8.38 -41.04 -28.37
C SER A 209 6.87 -41.00 -28.53
#